data_AF-A0A355U998-F1
#
_entry.id   AF-A0A355U998-F1
#
_cell.length_a   1.000
_cell.length_b   1.000
_cell.length_c   1.000
_cell.angle_alpha   90.00
_cell.angle_beta   90.00
_cell.angle_gamma   90.00
#
_symmetry.space_group_name_H-M   'P 1'
#
loop_
_entity.id
_entity.type
_entity.pdbx_description
1 polymer ?
#
loop_
_entity_poly.entity_id
_entity_poly.type
_entity_poly.pdbx_seq_one_letter_code
_entity_poly.pdbx_strand_id
1 'polypeptide(L)'
;GGHKCECKNCGEKKYFYNSCRNRHCPKCQAVNRERWILQREAELLPVAYYHIVFTLPHELNKIAKCHPKELYNALFYAAWNTIKTLSKDPKYIGAKTGMTAVLHT
;
A
#
# COMPACT_ATOMS: atom_id res chain seq x y z
N GLY A 1 23.32 -16.99 -17.61
CA GLY A 1 23.10 -17.73 -18.87
C GLY A 1 21.63 -17.72 -19.23
N GLY A 2 21.29 -18.01 -20.49
CA GLY A 2 19.92 -18.11 -20.97
C GLY A 2 19.81 -19.11 -22.12
N HIS A 3 18.61 -19.42 -22.55
CA HIS A 3 18.31 -20.30 -23.67
C HIS A 3 17.34 -19.64 -24.63
N LYS A 4 17.44 -20.00 -25.91
CA LYS A 4 16.56 -19.55 -26.98
C LYS A 4 15.58 -20.68 -27.29
N CYS A 5 14.29 -20.40 -27.24
CA CYS A 5 13.25 -21.28 -27.75
C CYS A 5 12.77 -20.76 -29.10
N GLU A 6 12.58 -21.66 -30.05
CA GLU A 6 12.09 -21.35 -31.39
C GLU A 6 10.91 -22.24 -31.73
N CYS A 7 9.79 -21.63 -32.14
CA CYS A 7 8.62 -22.37 -32.55
C CYS A 7 8.86 -23.04 -33.89
N LYS A 8 8.70 -24.37 -33.96
CA LYS A 8 8.90 -25.13 -35.20
C LYS A 8 7.84 -24.85 -36.27
N ASN A 9 6.69 -24.29 -35.89
CA ASN A 9 5.56 -24.07 -36.80
C ASN A 9 5.52 -22.65 -37.39
N CYS A 10 5.90 -21.62 -36.63
CA CYS A 10 5.86 -20.22 -37.08
C CYS A 10 7.22 -19.50 -37.05
N GLY A 11 8.29 -20.16 -36.60
CA GLY A 11 9.64 -19.56 -36.53
C GLY A 11 9.82 -18.48 -35.46
N GLU A 12 8.82 -18.23 -34.62
CA GLU A 12 8.93 -17.23 -33.55
C GLU A 12 10.01 -17.63 -32.54
N LYS A 13 10.92 -16.69 -32.24
CA LYS A 13 12.07 -16.89 -31.35
C LYS A 13 11.84 -16.14 -30.04
N LYS A 14 11.88 -16.86 -28.91
CA LYS A 14 11.81 -16.30 -27.56
C LYS A 14 13.09 -16.58 -26.81
N TYR A 15 13.61 -15.58 -26.11
CA TYR A 15 14.79 -15.70 -25.28
C TYR A 15 14.40 -15.77 -23.81
N PHE A 16 14.90 -16.78 -23.11
CA PHE A 16 14.65 -17.01 -21.69
C PHE A 16 15.95 -16.99 -20.91
N TYR A 17 16.03 -16.17 -19.86
CA TYR A 17 17.18 -16.16 -18.96
C TYR A 17 17.05 -17.24 -17.88
N ASN A 18 18.12 -17.96 -17.55
CA ASN A 18 18.08 -18.94 -16.47
C ASN A 18 17.91 -18.23 -15.11
N SER A 19 17.31 -18.90 -14.13
CA SER A 19 17.16 -18.34 -12.78
C SER A 19 18.54 -18.09 -12.16
N CYS A 20 18.82 -16.86 -11.73
CA CYS A 20 20.06 -16.50 -11.04
C CYS A 20 19.95 -16.47 -9.50
N ARG A 21 18.75 -16.72 -8.94
CA ARG A 21 18.44 -16.67 -7.50
C ARG A 21 18.79 -15.36 -6.79
N ASN A 22 19.15 -14.31 -7.53
CA ASN A 22 19.41 -12.99 -6.98
C ASN A 22 18.11 -12.35 -6.46
N ARG A 23 18.18 -11.71 -5.29
CA ARG A 23 17.06 -11.00 -4.64
C ARG A 23 16.51 -9.82 -5.43
N HIS A 24 17.29 -9.27 -6.36
CA HIS A 24 16.89 -8.16 -7.22
C HIS A 24 16.44 -8.61 -8.61
N CYS A 25 16.57 -9.91 -8.93
CA CYS A 25 16.21 -10.40 -10.25
C CYS A 25 14.68 -10.49 -10.40
N PRO A 26 14.07 -9.73 -11.33
CA PRO A 26 12.61 -9.72 -11.50
C PRO A 26 12.06 -11.12 -11.84
N LYS A 27 12.79 -11.91 -12.64
CA LYS A 27 12.40 -13.27 -12.99
C LYS A 27 12.40 -14.21 -11.77
N CYS A 28 13.44 -14.16 -10.94
CA CYS A 28 13.55 -15.04 -9.78
C CYS A 28 12.60 -14.65 -8.66
N GLN A 29 12.31 -13.36 -8.50
CA GLN A 29 11.41 -12.88 -7.46
C GLN A 29 9.94 -12.84 -7.88
N ALA A 30 9.62 -13.01 -9.17
CA ALA A 30 8.23 -13.00 -9.63
C ALA A 30 7.34 -13.96 -8.82
N VAL A 31 7.74 -15.22 -8.67
CA VAL A 31 6.94 -16.22 -7.91
C VAL A 31 6.81 -15.84 -6.44
N ASN A 32 7.87 -15.34 -5.80
CA ASN A 32 7.81 -14.90 -4.40
C ASN A 32 6.90 -13.68 -4.24
N ARG A 33 6.95 -12.74 -5.18
CA ARG A 33 6.08 -11.57 -5.22
C ARG A 33 4.62 -11.98 -5.38
N GLU A 34 4.29 -12.83 -6.34
CA GLU A 34 2.91 -13.32 -6.54
C GLU A 34 2.40 -14.04 -5.28
N ARG A 35 3.20 -14.92 -4.68
CA ARG A 35 2.83 -15.57 -3.40
C ARG A 35 2.59 -14.57 -2.28
N TRP A 36 3.43 -13.55 -2.17
CA TRP A 36 3.26 -12.51 -1.17
C TRP A 36 1.99 -11.69 -1.41
N ILE A 37 1.68 -11.33 -2.66
CA ILE A 37 0.44 -10.63 -3.03
C ILE A 37 -0.77 -11.46 -2.64
N LEU A 38 -0.83 -12.73 -3.04
CA LEU A 38 -1.94 -13.62 -2.71
C LEU A 38 -2.16 -13.75 -1.19
N GLN A 39 -1.08 -13.80 -0.41
CA GLN A 39 -1.19 -13.81 1.05
C GLN A 39 -1.76 -12.51 1.62
N ARG A 40 -1.36 -11.34 1.08
CA ARG A 40 -1.91 -10.05 1.51
C ARG A 40 -3.36 -9.87 1.06
N GLU A 41 -3.70 -10.32 -0.14
CA GLU A 41 -5.08 -10.29 -0.64
C GLU A 41 -6.02 -11.15 0.21
N ALA A 42 -5.55 -12.30 0.70
CA ALA A 42 -6.31 -13.17 1.60
C ALA A 42 -6.58 -12.54 2.99
N GLU A 43 -5.82 -11.51 3.37
CA GLU A 43 -6.01 -10.76 4.62
C GLU A 43 -7.01 -9.59 4.46
N LEU A 44 -7.42 -9.27 3.23
CA LEU A 44 -8.37 -8.18 2.97
C LEU A 44 -9.79 -8.59 3.33
N LEU A 45 -10.48 -7.70 4.03
CA LEU A 45 -11.90 -7.84 4.33
C LEU A 45 -12.72 -7.48 3.08
N PRO A 46 -13.88 -8.11 2.83
CA PRO A 46 -14.74 -7.80 1.69
C PRO A 46 -15.53 -6.51 1.94
N VAL A 47 -14.84 -5.39 2.13
CA VAL A 47 -15.38 -4.05 2.41
C VAL A 47 -14.70 -3.03 1.50
N ALA A 48 -15.34 -1.87 1.32
CA ALA A 48 -14.73 -0.79 0.56
C ALA A 48 -13.53 -0.18 1.30
N TYR A 49 -12.41 -0.02 0.59
CA TYR A 49 -11.19 0.63 1.10
C TYR A 49 -11.05 2.01 0.49
N TYR A 50 -10.66 2.98 1.31
CA TYR A 50 -10.41 4.36 0.88
C TYR A 50 -9.07 4.82 1.42
N HIS A 51 -8.28 5.50 0.58
CA HIS A 51 -7.05 6.15 1.00
C HIS A 51 -7.31 7.65 1.22
N ILE A 52 -7.13 8.11 2.44
CA ILE A 52 -7.43 9.49 2.85
C ILE A 52 -6.17 10.12 3.41
N VAL A 53 -5.85 11.33 2.93
CA VAL A 53 -4.65 12.07 3.32
C VAL A 53 -5.06 13.28 4.15
N PHE A 54 -4.57 13.33 5.39
CA PHE A 54 -4.66 14.51 6.25
C PHE A 54 -3.33 15.26 6.19
N THR A 55 -3.37 16.50 5.69
CA THR A 55 -2.17 17.34 5.59
C THR A 55 -2.06 18.20 6.84
N LEU A 56 -0.90 18.16 7.51
CA LEU A 56 -0.60 19.06 8.61
C LEU A 56 -0.36 20.48 8.06
N PRO A 57 -1.04 21.52 8.59
CA PRO A 57 -0.76 22.90 8.22
C PRO A 57 0.70 23.30 8.44
N HIS A 58 1.27 24.06 7.51
CA HIS A 58 2.69 24.41 7.50
C HIS A 58 3.13 25.16 8.77
N GLU A 59 2.23 25.95 9.32
CA GLU A 59 2.42 26.75 10.53
C GLU A 59 2.76 25.89 11.74
N LEU A 60 2.29 24.63 11.76
CA LEU A 60 2.52 23.69 12.85
C LEU A 60 3.86 22.95 12.73
N ASN A 61 4.63 23.14 11.66
CA ASN A 61 5.91 22.44 11.46
C ASN A 61 6.94 22.74 12.55
N LYS A 62 6.95 23.96 13.11
CA LYS A 62 7.83 24.29 14.25
C LYS A 62 7.45 23.47 15.47
N ILE A 63 6.15 23.33 15.74
CA ILE A 63 5.63 22.52 16.85
C ILE A 63 5.92 21.04 16.59
N ALA A 64 5.82 20.58 15.35
CA ALA A 64 6.14 19.20 14.97
C ALA A 64 7.60 18.84 15.28
N LYS A 65 8.51 19.82 15.17
CA LYS A 65 9.92 19.64 15.53
C LYS A 65 10.16 19.68 17.03
N CYS A 66 9.54 20.61 17.75
CA CYS A 66 9.77 20.78 19.19
C CYS A 66 9.00 19.77 20.06
N HIS A 67 7.79 19.41 19.63
CA HIS A 67 6.82 18.57 20.36
C HIS A 67 6.17 17.52 19.43
N PRO A 68 6.98 16.64 18.81
CA PRO A 68 6.49 15.69 17.81
C PRO A 68 5.44 14.73 18.38
N LYS A 69 5.65 14.22 19.60
CA LYS A 69 4.77 13.21 20.21
C LYS A 69 3.37 13.77 20.43
N GLU A 70 3.28 14.94 21.03
CA GLU A 70 2.03 15.62 21.34
C GLU A 70 1.28 15.98 20.05
N LEU A 71 1.99 16.57 19.08
CA LEU A 71 1.37 17.01 17.83
C LEU A 71 0.88 15.83 16.99
N TYR A 72 1.68 14.79 16.80
CA TYR A 72 1.27 13.65 15.98
C TYR A 72 0.17 12.82 16.66
N ASN A 73 0.19 12.69 17.98
CA ASN A 73 -0.93 12.08 18.70
C ASN A 73 -2.23 12.88 18.50
N ALA A 74 -2.15 14.22 18.59
CA ALA A 74 -3.29 15.10 18.33
C ALA A 74 -3.77 15.00 16.87
N LEU A 75 -2.85 14.92 15.90
CA LEU A 75 -3.16 14.73 14.48
C LEU A 75 -3.91 13.41 14.24
N PHE A 76 -3.40 12.29 14.76
CA PHE A 76 -4.07 10.99 14.62
C PHE A 76 -5.43 10.97 15.32
N TYR A 77 -5.52 11.58 16.50
CA TYR A 77 -6.80 11.70 17.21
C TYR A 77 -7.81 12.51 16.38
N ALA A 78 -7.40 13.66 15.85
CA ALA A 78 -8.25 14.51 15.01
C ALA A 78 -8.69 13.81 13.73
N ALA A 79 -7.77 13.12 13.04
CA ALA A 79 -8.07 12.32 11.86
C ALA A 79 -9.11 11.22 12.17
N TRP A 80 -8.90 10.45 13.25
CA TRP A 80 -9.84 9.41 13.67
C TRP A 80 -11.20 9.99 14.03
N ASN A 81 -11.22 11.10 14.78
CA ASN A 81 -12.47 11.74 15.18
C ASN A 81 -13.24 12.26 13.97
N THR A 82 -12.56 12.83 12.98
CA THR A 82 -13.15 13.32 11.73
C THR A 82 -13.83 12.18 10.96
N ILE A 83 -13.10 11.08 10.71
CA ILE A 83 -13.65 9.92 10.00
C ILE A 83 -14.82 9.31 10.76
N LYS A 84 -14.69 9.12 12.07
CA LYS A 84 -15.74 8.55 12.92
C LYS A 84 -17.00 9.43 12.94
N THR A 85 -16.84 10.75 12.89
CA THR A 85 -17.96 11.69 12.93
C THR A 85 -18.70 11.70 11.61
N LEU A 86 -17.98 11.86 10.50
CA LEU A 86 -18.57 11.90 9.16
C LEU A 86 -19.14 10.55 8.74
N SER A 87 -18.51 9.44 9.12
CA SER A 87 -18.99 8.12 8.74
C SER A 87 -20.29 7.72 9.42
N LYS A 88 -20.55 8.24 10.63
CA LYS A 88 -21.80 7.98 11.36
C LYS A 88 -22.99 8.74 10.80
N ASP A 89 -22.75 9.90 10.18
CA ASP A 89 -23.81 10.72 9.62
C ASP A 89 -24.41 10.03 8.38
N PRO A 90 -25.71 9.70 8.38
CA PRO A 90 -26.39 9.05 7.25
C PRO A 90 -26.38 9.88 5.97
N LYS A 91 -26.19 11.21 6.07
CA LYS A 91 -26.08 12.09 4.90
C LYS A 91 -24.84 11.77 4.05
N TYR A 92 -23.77 11.29 4.67
CA TYR A 92 -22.54 10.92 3.99
C TYR A 92 -22.46 9.41 3.78
N ILE A 93 -21.85 8.68 4.72
CA ILE A 93 -21.60 7.23 4.56
C ILE A 93 -22.60 6.41 5.38
N GLY A 94 -22.99 6.88 6.58
CA GLY A 94 -23.88 6.13 7.48
C GLY A 94 -23.38 4.73 7.86
N ALA A 95 -22.06 4.49 7.90
CA ALA A 95 -21.47 3.17 8.14
C ALA A 95 -20.48 3.15 9.32
N LYS A 96 -20.30 1.95 9.87
CA LYS A 96 -19.23 1.66 10.83
C LYS A 96 -17.92 1.52 10.06
N THR A 97 -16.99 2.42 10.33
CA THR A 97 -15.66 2.44 9.70
C THR A 97 -14.59 1.85 10.61
N GLY A 98 -13.55 1.30 9.98
CA GLY A 98 -12.25 1.06 10.59
C GLY A 98 -11.21 1.91 9.86
N MET A 99 -10.13 2.27 10.54
CA MET A 99 -9.02 3.00 9.93
C MET A 99 -7.70 2.44 10.43
N THR A 100 -6.71 2.42 9.54
CA THR A 100 -5.30 2.30 9.89
C THR A 100 -4.63 3.54 9.36
N ALA A 101 -3.82 4.20 10.17
CA ALA A 101 -3.18 5.46 9.80
C ALA A 101 -1.67 5.33 9.94
N VAL A 102 -0.95 5.91 8.97
CA VAL A 102 0.51 5.92 8.91
C VAL A 102 0.96 7.37 8.75
N LEU A 103 1.99 7.76 9.48
CA LEU A 103 2.60 9.08 9.34
C LEU A 103 3.66 9.00 8.23
N HIS A 104 3.51 9.85 7.21
CA HIS A 104 4.56 10.11 6.24
C HIS A 104 5.22 11.44 6.60
N THR A 105 6.52 11.40 6.89
CA THR A 105 7.37 12.58 7.19
C THR A 105 8.38 12.82 6.10
#